data_AF-A0A3A8A9E0-F1
#
_entry.id   AF-A0A3A8A9E0-F1
#
_cell.length_a   1.000
_cell.length_b   1.000
_cell.length_c   1.000
_cell.angle_alpha   90.00
_cell.angle_beta   90.00
_cell.angle_gamma   90.00
#
_symmetry.space_group_name_H-M   'P 1'
#
loop_
_entity.id
_entity.type
_entity.pdbx_description
1 polymer ?
#
loop_
_entity_poly.entity_id
_entity_poly.type
_entity_poly.pdbx_seq_one_letter_code
_entity_poly.pdbx_strand_id
1 'polypeptide(L)'
;MPNLDDGELGEIDFQAIHNRAPSLHRPRVLMLYGSLRERSFSRFLTYEAARILDRLGAEVRVFDPSGLPLVDDVSADHPKVEELRQLSLWSEAHVWCSPERHGAMSGVMKTQIDWLPLSPIGGIRPTQGRTLAVMQVCGGSQSFNAVNQMRILGRWMRMITIPNQSSVAKAWQEFDDDGRMKPSAFYNRVVDVMEELVKFTLLTRDRSAYLTDRYSERVESVEQVHKRVSLPKI
;
A
#
# COMPACT_ATOMS: atom_id res chain seq x y z
N MET A 1 35.23 7.94 8.44
CA MET A 1 34.63 7.91 9.80
C MET A 1 34.76 6.47 10.30
N PRO A 2 35.03 6.19 11.58
CA PRO A 2 35.50 4.85 12.00
C PRO A 2 34.47 3.70 11.85
N ASN A 3 33.17 4.02 11.73
CA ASN A 3 32.10 3.03 11.65
C ASN A 3 31.51 2.85 10.24
N LEU A 4 32.08 3.54 9.24
CA LEU A 4 31.63 3.44 7.85
C LEU A 4 32.59 2.53 7.09
N ASP A 5 32.01 1.63 6.30
CA ASP A 5 32.72 0.89 5.27
C ASP A 5 32.74 1.77 4.02
N ASP A 6 33.87 2.43 3.78
CA ASP A 6 34.06 3.35 2.65
C ASP A 6 33.96 2.62 1.29
N GLY A 7 34.08 1.28 1.26
CA GLY A 7 33.85 0.48 0.05
C GLY A 7 32.37 0.32 -0.31
N GLU A 8 31.49 0.35 0.71
CA GLU A 8 30.04 0.15 0.54
C GLU A 8 29.23 1.46 0.60
N LEU A 9 29.84 2.54 1.09
CA LEU A 9 29.26 3.88 1.13
C LEU A 9 29.75 4.72 -0.07
N GLY A 10 29.15 4.48 -1.22
CA GLY A 10 29.33 5.34 -2.40
C GLY A 10 28.60 6.69 -2.29
N GLU A 11 29.03 7.65 -3.11
CA GLU A 11 28.26 8.87 -3.35
C GLU A 11 26.88 8.53 -3.96
N ILE A 12 25.89 9.41 -3.74
CA ILE A 12 24.57 9.26 -4.34
C ILE A 12 24.69 9.52 -5.84
N ASP A 13 24.41 8.50 -6.65
CA ASP A 13 24.41 8.57 -8.10
C ASP A 13 23.19 9.35 -8.60
N PHE A 14 23.42 10.62 -8.95
CA PHE A 14 22.41 11.49 -9.53
C PHE A 14 21.78 10.90 -10.80
N GLN A 15 22.56 10.19 -11.62
CA GLN A 15 22.06 9.60 -12.87
C GLN A 15 21.20 8.36 -12.61
N ALA A 16 21.52 7.55 -11.60
CA ALA A 16 20.62 6.46 -11.18
C ALA A 16 19.25 6.98 -10.71
N ILE A 17 19.20 8.21 -10.18
CA ILE A 17 17.95 8.89 -9.80
C ILE A 17 17.25 9.52 -11.00
N HIS A 18 17.94 10.09 -11.99
CA HIS A 18 17.27 10.88 -13.04
C HIS A 18 17.15 10.14 -14.38
N ASN A 19 18.20 9.41 -14.79
CA ASN A 19 18.36 8.84 -16.12
C ASN A 19 17.92 7.38 -16.20
N ARG A 20 16.65 7.12 -15.89
CA ARG A 20 15.97 5.85 -16.18
C ARG A 20 14.95 6.07 -17.30
N ALA A 21 14.99 5.22 -18.33
CA ALA A 21 13.96 5.20 -19.35
C ALA A 21 12.60 4.87 -18.70
N PRO A 22 11.55 5.68 -18.94
CA PRO A 22 10.27 5.47 -18.30
C PRO A 22 9.63 4.18 -18.79
N SER A 23 9.05 3.39 -17.87
CA SER A 23 8.20 2.27 -18.26
C SER A 23 7.02 2.76 -19.10
N LEU A 24 6.74 2.09 -20.22
CA LEU A 24 5.68 2.50 -21.17
C LEU A 24 4.30 1.93 -20.84
N HIS A 25 4.22 0.97 -19.92
CA HIS A 25 2.94 0.41 -19.50
C HIS A 25 2.23 1.29 -18.47
N ARG A 26 0.91 1.11 -18.37
CA ARG A 26 0.04 1.78 -17.38
C ARG A 26 0.54 1.52 -15.95
N PRO A 27 0.50 2.52 -15.05
CA PRO A 27 0.76 2.30 -13.63
C PRO A 27 -0.17 1.23 -13.05
N ARG A 28 0.36 0.25 -12.33
CA ARG A 28 -0.43 -0.87 -11.79
C ARG A 28 -0.82 -0.61 -10.34
N VAL A 29 -2.12 -0.47 -10.08
CA VAL A 29 -2.66 -0.14 -8.77
C VAL A 29 -3.49 -1.28 -8.20
N LEU A 30 -3.07 -1.85 -7.07
CA LEU A 30 -3.87 -2.77 -6.28
C LEU A 30 -4.72 -1.99 -5.26
N MET A 31 -6.01 -2.28 -5.19
CA MET A 31 -6.90 -1.67 -4.22
C MET A 31 -7.44 -2.69 -3.23
N LEU A 32 -7.38 -2.34 -1.94
CA LEU A 32 -7.85 -3.16 -0.82
C LEU A 32 -8.90 -2.38 -0.03
N TYR A 33 -10.00 -3.03 0.35
CA TYR A 33 -11.06 -2.42 1.17
C TYR A 33 -11.35 -3.21 2.45
N GLY A 34 -11.78 -2.49 3.49
CA GLY A 34 -11.88 -3.03 4.86
C GLY A 34 -13.27 -3.48 5.30
N SER A 35 -14.22 -3.81 4.42
CA SER A 35 -15.56 -4.25 4.86
C SER A 35 -16.25 -5.17 3.86
N LEU A 36 -16.81 -6.27 4.39
CA LEU A 36 -17.60 -7.29 3.68
C LEU A 36 -19.11 -7.04 3.75
N ARG A 37 -19.57 -5.90 4.27
CA ARG A 37 -21.00 -5.57 4.29
C ARG A 37 -21.53 -5.47 2.87
N GLU A 38 -22.77 -5.88 2.67
CA GLU A 38 -23.49 -5.72 1.40
C GLU A 38 -23.47 -4.24 0.96
N ARG A 39 -23.86 -3.32 1.85
CA ARG A 39 -23.69 -1.88 1.65
C ARG A 39 -22.44 -1.37 2.37
N SER A 40 -21.30 -1.43 1.67
CA SER A 40 -19.98 -1.07 2.20
C SER A 40 -19.48 0.24 1.58
N PHE A 41 -19.47 1.33 2.37
CA PHE A 41 -18.98 2.63 1.91
C PHE A 41 -17.47 2.64 1.61
N SER A 42 -16.67 1.82 2.31
CA SER A 42 -15.25 1.68 1.97
C SER A 42 -15.07 1.01 0.61
N ARG A 43 -15.92 0.02 0.28
CA ARG A 43 -15.94 -0.62 -1.04
C ARG A 43 -16.42 0.36 -2.12
N PHE A 44 -17.49 1.11 -1.88
CA PHE A 44 -17.96 2.15 -2.81
C PHE A 44 -16.90 3.22 -3.07
N LEU A 45 -16.27 3.75 -2.01
CA LEU A 45 -15.18 4.72 -2.13
C LEU A 45 -13.99 4.15 -2.90
N THR A 46 -13.67 2.87 -2.70
CA THR A 46 -12.64 2.15 -3.46
C THR A 46 -12.97 2.10 -4.95
N TYR A 47 -14.21 1.79 -5.32
CA TYR A 47 -14.60 1.77 -6.73
C TYR A 47 -14.65 3.17 -7.37
N GLU A 48 -14.97 4.23 -6.62
CA GLU A 48 -14.85 5.59 -7.15
C GLU A 48 -13.40 6.00 -7.40
N ALA A 49 -12.52 5.71 -6.43
CA ALA A 49 -11.09 5.89 -6.60
C ALA A 49 -10.54 5.08 -7.79
N ALA A 50 -11.02 3.84 -8.01
CA ALA A 50 -10.66 3.03 -9.16
C ALA A 50 -11.04 3.70 -10.50
N ARG A 51 -12.24 4.29 -10.60
CA ARG A 51 -12.68 5.01 -11.81
C ARG A 51 -11.81 6.23 -12.09
N ILE A 52 -11.45 6.97 -11.05
CA ILE A 52 -10.55 8.14 -11.16
C ILE A 52 -9.17 7.68 -11.65
N LEU A 53 -8.61 6.63 -11.05
CA LEU A 53 -7.31 6.07 -11.45
C LEU A 53 -7.31 5.55 -12.90
N ASP A 54 -8.36 4.84 -13.32
CA ASP A 54 -8.49 4.39 -14.70
C ASP A 54 -8.49 5.58 -15.68
N ARG A 55 -9.22 6.66 -15.34
CA ARG A 55 -9.23 7.91 -16.13
C ARG A 55 -7.87 8.61 -16.18
N LEU A 56 -7.08 8.49 -15.10
CA LEU A 56 -5.70 8.97 -15.01
C LEU A 56 -4.69 8.02 -15.69
N GLY A 57 -5.14 6.93 -16.31
CA GLY A 57 -4.31 6.04 -17.10
C GLY A 57 -3.72 4.84 -16.35
N ALA A 58 -4.13 4.57 -15.11
CA ALA A 58 -3.67 3.42 -14.34
C ALA A 58 -4.43 2.12 -14.69
N GLU A 59 -3.76 0.97 -14.66
CA GLU A 59 -4.39 -0.35 -14.64
C GLU A 59 -4.72 -0.68 -13.19
N VAL A 60 -6.01 -0.86 -12.87
CA VAL A 60 -6.48 -1.04 -11.49
C VAL A 60 -7.02 -2.45 -11.28
N ARG A 61 -6.63 -3.10 -10.18
CA ARG A 61 -7.22 -4.35 -9.71
C ARG A 61 -7.70 -4.19 -8.28
N VAL A 62 -8.96 -4.54 -8.03
CA VAL A 62 -9.55 -4.52 -6.69
C VAL A 62 -9.61 -5.94 -6.18
N PHE A 63 -9.04 -6.20 -5.02
CA PHE A 63 -9.12 -7.51 -4.37
C PHE A 63 -10.43 -7.61 -3.57
N ASP A 64 -11.18 -8.70 -3.75
CA ASP A 64 -12.31 -9.04 -2.88
C ASP A 64 -11.83 -9.88 -1.69
N PRO A 65 -11.90 -9.40 -0.44
CA PRO A 65 -11.44 -10.15 0.72
C PRO A 65 -12.44 -11.19 1.21
N SER A 66 -13.58 -11.40 0.54
CA SER A 66 -14.51 -12.48 0.90
C SER A 66 -13.80 -13.84 0.86
N GLY A 67 -13.96 -14.63 1.93
CA GLY A 67 -13.29 -15.93 2.08
C GLY A 67 -11.79 -15.86 2.37
N LEU A 68 -11.21 -14.68 2.61
CA LEU A 68 -9.83 -14.59 3.10
C LEU A 68 -9.77 -15.08 4.56
N PRO A 69 -8.96 -16.10 4.86
CA PRO A 69 -8.88 -16.67 6.20
C PRO A 69 -8.11 -15.75 7.17
N LEU A 70 -8.22 -16.02 8.46
CA LEU A 70 -7.35 -15.37 9.45
C LEU A 70 -5.91 -15.86 9.27
N VAL A 71 -4.95 -14.98 9.54
CA VAL A 71 -3.52 -15.35 9.51
C VAL A 71 -3.28 -16.43 10.58
N ASP A 72 -2.40 -17.38 10.25
CA ASP A 72 -2.05 -18.57 11.04
C ASP A 72 -3.15 -19.65 11.14
N ASP A 73 -4.33 -19.44 10.58
CA ASP A 73 -5.42 -20.43 10.57
C ASP A 73 -5.26 -21.48 9.44
N VAL A 74 -4.61 -21.10 8.34
CA VAL A 74 -4.37 -21.97 7.17
C VAL A 74 -2.98 -21.77 6.58
N SER A 75 -2.55 -22.71 5.72
CA SER A 75 -1.33 -22.53 4.91
C SER A 75 -1.42 -21.32 3.99
N ALA A 76 -0.27 -20.76 3.65
CA ALA A 76 -0.14 -19.70 2.65
C ALA A 76 -0.57 -20.10 1.23
N ASP A 77 -0.78 -21.40 0.97
CA ASP A 77 -1.26 -21.94 -0.30
C ASP A 77 -2.79 -21.82 -0.46
N HIS A 78 -3.48 -21.21 0.51
CA HIS A 78 -4.91 -20.95 0.40
C HIS A 78 -5.20 -20.05 -0.82
N PRO A 79 -6.17 -20.37 -1.70
CA PRO A 79 -6.36 -19.66 -2.97
C PRO A 79 -6.52 -18.14 -2.84
N LYS A 80 -7.23 -17.66 -1.81
CA LYS A 80 -7.38 -16.21 -1.54
C LYS A 80 -6.09 -15.53 -1.07
N VAL A 81 -5.22 -16.27 -0.37
CA VAL A 81 -3.92 -15.76 0.08
C VAL A 81 -2.97 -15.67 -1.11
N GLU A 82 -2.95 -16.69 -1.96
CA GLU A 82 -2.20 -16.68 -3.20
C GLU A 82 -2.65 -15.54 -4.12
N GLU A 83 -3.95 -15.40 -4.37
CA GLU A 83 -4.52 -14.31 -5.17
C GLU A 83 -4.07 -12.94 -4.67
N LEU A 84 -4.21 -12.69 -3.37
CA LEU A 84 -3.79 -11.42 -2.75
C LEU A 84 -2.29 -11.17 -2.93
N ARG A 85 -1.45 -12.18 -2.73
CA ARG A 85 0.01 -12.08 -2.89
C ARG A 85 0.40 -11.83 -4.34
N GLN A 86 -0.24 -12.50 -5.30
CA GLN A 86 0.02 -12.28 -6.72
C GLN A 86 -0.41 -10.88 -7.18
N LEU A 87 -1.56 -10.40 -6.70
CA LEU A 87 -1.99 -9.02 -6.93
C LEU A 87 -1.02 -8.02 -6.31
N SER A 88 -0.53 -8.29 -5.10
CA SER A 88 0.49 -7.47 -4.48
C SER A 88 1.74 -7.48 -5.35
N LEU A 89 2.31 -8.64 -5.70
CA LEU A 89 3.50 -8.75 -6.56
C LEU A 89 3.36 -8.03 -7.91
N TRP A 90 2.18 -8.07 -8.54
CA TRP A 90 1.88 -7.37 -9.78
C TRP A 90 1.89 -5.83 -9.64
N SER A 91 1.59 -5.30 -8.46
CA SER A 91 1.37 -3.87 -8.25
C SER A 91 2.65 -3.04 -8.23
N GLU A 92 2.49 -1.76 -8.59
CA GLU A 92 3.48 -0.70 -8.39
C GLU A 92 3.02 0.29 -7.30
N ALA A 93 1.71 0.32 -7.05
CA ALA A 93 1.06 1.16 -6.07
C ALA A 93 -0.11 0.45 -5.41
N HIS A 94 -0.39 0.79 -4.15
CA HIS A 94 -1.60 0.35 -3.45
C HIS A 94 -2.52 1.54 -3.08
N VAL A 95 -3.81 1.26 -2.98
CA VAL A 95 -4.78 2.08 -2.26
C VAL A 95 -5.43 1.24 -1.18
N TRP A 96 -5.36 1.69 0.09
CA TRP A 96 -6.02 1.02 1.21
C TRP A 96 -7.18 1.86 1.73
N CYS A 97 -8.39 1.29 1.70
CA CYS A 97 -9.60 1.97 2.16
C CYS A 97 -10.25 1.21 3.32
N SER A 98 -10.07 1.70 4.55
CA SER A 98 -10.68 1.10 5.73
C SER A 98 -11.89 1.90 6.19
N PRO A 99 -13.01 1.27 6.60
CA PRO A 99 -13.92 1.96 7.49
C PRO A 99 -13.23 2.18 8.84
N GLU A 100 -13.69 3.19 9.58
CA GLU A 100 -13.34 3.31 10.99
C GLU A 100 -14.36 2.53 11.84
N ARG A 101 -13.89 1.45 12.47
CA ARG A 101 -14.69 0.58 13.33
C ARG A 101 -14.14 0.66 14.74
N HIS A 102 -14.98 1.05 15.70
CA HIS A 102 -14.57 1.27 17.09
C HIS A 102 -13.34 2.20 17.21
N GLY A 103 -13.27 3.22 16.36
CA GLY A 103 -12.18 4.21 16.38
C GLY A 103 -10.85 3.73 15.79
N ALA A 104 -10.82 2.62 15.04
CA ALA A 104 -9.61 2.06 14.43
C ALA A 104 -9.87 1.55 13.00
N MET A 105 -8.80 1.21 12.27
CA MET A 105 -8.88 0.44 11.03
C MET A 105 -9.57 -0.92 11.29
N SER A 106 -10.25 -1.46 10.29
CA SER A 106 -11.00 -2.70 10.48
C SER A 106 -10.08 -3.92 10.54
N GLY A 107 -10.55 -4.96 11.23
CA GLY A 107 -9.90 -6.28 11.20
C GLY A 107 -9.74 -6.81 9.77
N VAL A 108 -10.77 -6.67 8.92
CA VAL A 108 -10.70 -7.08 7.50
C VAL A 108 -9.55 -6.39 6.75
N MET A 109 -9.35 -5.08 6.97
CA MET A 109 -8.22 -4.37 6.37
C MET A 109 -6.90 -4.89 6.92
N LYS A 110 -6.80 -5.09 8.23
CA LYS A 110 -5.57 -5.54 8.88
C LYS A 110 -5.17 -6.95 8.46
N THR A 111 -6.12 -7.89 8.42
CA THR A 111 -5.91 -9.28 7.98
C THR A 111 -5.36 -9.36 6.55
N GLN A 112 -5.84 -8.52 5.63
CA GLN A 112 -5.27 -8.46 4.27
C GLN A 112 -3.79 -8.09 4.30
N ILE A 113 -3.39 -7.09 5.08
CA ILE A 113 -1.97 -6.69 5.16
C ILE A 113 -1.12 -7.73 5.88
N ASP A 114 -1.67 -8.40 6.90
CA ASP A 114 -0.94 -9.45 7.62
C ASP A 114 -0.60 -10.66 6.74
N TRP A 115 -1.37 -10.90 5.67
CA TRP A 115 -1.04 -11.93 4.67
C TRP A 115 0.08 -11.54 3.69
N LEU A 116 0.49 -10.27 3.65
CA LEU A 116 1.57 -9.78 2.79
C LEU A 116 2.92 -9.83 3.54
N PRO A 117 3.84 -10.74 3.17
CA PRO A 117 5.10 -10.86 3.87
C PRO A 117 6.07 -9.73 3.53
N LEU A 118 6.96 -9.41 4.47
CA LEU A 118 8.15 -8.58 4.22
C LEU A 118 9.33 -9.39 3.67
N SER A 119 9.30 -10.72 3.83
CA SER A 119 10.30 -11.62 3.25
C SER A 119 10.10 -11.72 1.73
N PRO A 120 11.18 -11.94 0.97
CA PRO A 120 11.06 -12.12 -0.47
C PRO A 120 10.25 -13.37 -0.82
N ILE A 121 9.30 -13.24 -1.75
CA ILE A 121 8.67 -14.36 -2.45
C ILE A 121 9.39 -14.47 -3.80
N GLY A 122 10.11 -15.56 -4.04
CA GLY A 122 10.91 -15.72 -5.26
C GLY A 122 11.94 -14.59 -5.46
N GLY A 123 12.49 -14.05 -4.37
CA GLY A 123 13.45 -12.93 -4.41
C GLY A 123 12.82 -11.52 -4.47
N ILE A 124 11.50 -11.41 -4.60
CA ILE A 124 10.79 -10.11 -4.71
C ILE A 124 10.03 -9.81 -3.43
N ARG A 125 10.18 -8.59 -2.89
CA ARG A 125 9.43 -8.14 -1.72
C ARG A 125 8.09 -7.52 -2.16
N PRO A 126 6.91 -8.08 -1.77
CA PRO A 126 5.61 -7.70 -2.35
C PRO A 126 5.08 -6.28 -2.04
N THR A 127 5.83 -5.42 -1.37
CA THR A 127 5.37 -4.09 -0.95
C THR A 127 6.47 -3.05 -0.94
N GLN A 128 7.73 -3.47 -0.74
CA GLN A 128 8.86 -2.56 -0.58
C GLN A 128 9.05 -1.63 -1.80
N GLY A 129 9.18 -0.32 -1.54
CA GLY A 129 9.44 0.70 -2.56
C GLY A 129 8.21 1.11 -3.38
N ARG A 130 7.08 0.42 -3.21
CA ARG A 130 5.81 0.75 -3.90
C ARG A 130 5.12 1.93 -3.23
N THR A 131 4.38 2.70 -4.00
CA THR A 131 3.63 3.85 -3.48
C THR A 131 2.33 3.41 -2.81
N LEU A 132 1.88 4.15 -1.81
CA LEU A 132 0.65 3.85 -1.07
C LEU A 132 -0.17 5.13 -0.85
N ALA A 133 -1.45 5.07 -1.17
CA ALA A 133 -2.46 6.01 -0.69
C ALA A 133 -3.35 5.34 0.37
N VAL A 134 -3.69 6.10 1.42
CA VAL A 134 -4.59 5.63 2.49
C VAL A 134 -5.87 6.47 2.53
N MET A 135 -6.99 5.78 2.69
CA MET A 135 -8.33 6.38 2.69
C MET A 135 -9.16 5.77 3.81
N GLN A 136 -10.08 6.54 4.40
CA GLN A 136 -11.08 6.00 5.31
C GLN A 136 -12.48 6.54 5.07
N VAL A 137 -13.46 5.79 5.59
CA VAL A 137 -14.85 6.24 5.73
C VAL A 137 -15.29 6.13 7.20
N CYS A 138 -16.08 7.10 7.65
CA CYS A 138 -16.67 7.12 8.99
C CYS A 138 -18.21 7.11 8.88
N GLY A 139 -18.87 6.42 9.82
CA GLY A 139 -20.33 6.55 9.98
C GLY A 139 -20.76 7.83 10.71
N GLY A 140 -19.87 8.39 11.54
CA GLY A 140 -20.09 9.60 12.34
C GLY A 140 -19.29 10.80 11.87
N SER A 141 -19.00 11.72 12.78
CA SER A 141 -18.14 12.89 12.56
C SER A 141 -16.76 12.50 12.02
N GLN A 142 -16.07 13.46 11.41
CA GLN A 142 -14.76 13.22 10.83
C GLN A 142 -13.76 12.75 11.88
N SER A 143 -12.93 11.79 11.48
CA SER A 143 -11.84 11.20 12.26
C SER A 143 -10.68 10.87 11.32
N PHE A 144 -9.52 10.57 11.87
CA PHE A 144 -8.33 10.19 11.11
C PHE A 144 -7.64 8.95 11.68
N ASN A 145 -8.28 8.24 12.61
CA ASN A 145 -7.60 7.16 13.33
C ASN A 145 -7.22 6.00 12.41
N ALA A 146 -8.13 5.59 11.52
CA ALA A 146 -7.86 4.49 10.60
C ALA A 146 -6.76 4.84 9.59
N VAL A 147 -6.77 6.04 8.98
CA VAL A 147 -5.69 6.47 8.05
C VAL A 147 -4.37 6.67 8.78
N ASN A 148 -4.37 7.12 10.03
CA ASN A 148 -3.14 7.23 10.83
C ASN A 148 -2.53 5.84 11.09
N GLN A 149 -3.35 4.87 11.49
CA GLN A 149 -2.90 3.48 11.67
C GLN A 149 -2.37 2.88 10.36
N MET A 150 -3.09 3.07 9.24
CA MET A 150 -2.66 2.57 7.94
C MET A 150 -1.39 3.25 7.42
N ARG A 151 -1.19 4.55 7.68
CA ARG A 151 0.04 5.27 7.31
C ARG A 151 1.25 4.70 8.04
N ILE A 152 1.08 4.44 9.34
CA ILE A 152 2.11 3.79 10.15
C ILE A 152 2.37 2.36 9.63
N LEU A 153 1.32 1.61 9.29
CA LEU A 153 1.42 0.28 8.69
C LEU A 153 2.17 0.32 7.34
N GLY A 154 1.90 1.31 6.48
CA GLY A 154 2.59 1.52 5.21
C GLY A 154 4.10 1.68 5.38
N ARG A 155 4.54 2.40 6.42
CA ARG A 155 5.95 2.49 6.80
C ARG A 155 6.53 1.13 7.18
N TRP A 156 5.80 0.32 7.95
CA TRP A 156 6.19 -1.05 8.29
C TRP A 156 6.34 -1.93 7.04
N MET A 157 5.45 -1.76 6.06
CA MET A 157 5.50 -2.41 4.74
C MET A 157 6.56 -1.83 3.80
N ARG A 158 7.39 -0.88 4.27
CA ARG A 158 8.43 -0.18 3.49
C ARG A 158 7.88 0.46 2.21
N MET A 159 6.65 0.96 2.26
CA MET A 159 5.98 1.64 1.15
C MET A 159 6.20 3.16 1.22
N ILE A 160 6.18 3.80 0.05
CA ILE A 160 6.20 5.26 -0.07
C ILE A 160 4.76 5.75 0.11
N THR A 161 4.37 6.02 1.35
CA THR A 161 3.00 6.49 1.64
C THR A 161 2.89 7.98 1.32
N ILE A 162 2.11 8.33 0.30
CA ILE A 162 1.98 9.70 -0.19
C ILE A 162 1.43 10.64 0.91
N PRO A 163 1.76 11.94 0.87
CA PRO A 163 1.35 12.86 1.93
C PRO A 163 -0.16 13.05 2.01
N ASN A 164 -0.86 13.14 0.88
CA ASN A 164 -2.29 13.36 0.87
C ASN A 164 -3.08 12.09 1.25
N GLN A 165 -4.26 12.27 1.81
CA GLN A 165 -5.14 11.18 2.27
C GLN A 165 -6.60 11.61 2.28
N SER A 166 -7.52 10.63 2.22
CA SER A 166 -8.96 10.88 2.27
C SER A 166 -9.59 10.36 3.57
N SER A 167 -10.47 11.15 4.18
CA SER A 167 -11.32 10.73 5.29
C SER A 167 -12.73 11.31 5.09
N VAL A 168 -13.65 10.44 4.68
CA VAL A 168 -15.04 10.80 4.38
C VAL A 168 -15.91 10.61 5.63
N ALA A 169 -16.33 11.73 6.23
CA ALA A 169 -17.22 11.71 7.38
C ALA A 169 -18.67 11.42 6.98
N LYS A 170 -19.47 10.86 7.90
CA LYS A 170 -20.90 10.54 7.69
C LYS A 170 -21.16 9.95 6.29
N ALA A 171 -20.35 8.95 5.89
CA ALA A 171 -20.25 8.52 4.50
C ALA A 171 -21.61 8.14 3.87
N TRP A 172 -22.57 7.69 4.66
CA TRP A 172 -23.95 7.43 4.20
C TRP A 172 -24.66 8.63 3.56
N GLN A 173 -24.24 9.87 3.83
CA GLN A 173 -24.77 11.08 3.19
C GLN A 173 -24.11 11.36 1.83
N GLU A 174 -22.86 10.90 1.66
CA GLU A 174 -21.98 11.20 0.52
C GLU A 174 -22.15 10.23 -0.65
N PHE A 175 -22.90 9.15 -0.47
CA PHE A 175 -23.22 8.19 -1.53
C PHE A 175 -24.71 8.19 -1.83
N ASP A 176 -25.08 8.00 -3.09
CA ASP A 176 -26.45 7.78 -3.53
C ASP A 176 -26.88 6.31 -3.38
N ASP A 177 -28.09 5.99 -3.81
CA ASP A 177 -28.67 4.65 -3.67
C ASP A 177 -27.90 3.61 -4.50
N ASP A 178 -27.36 4.00 -5.65
CA ASP A 178 -26.52 3.19 -6.54
C ASP A 178 -25.07 3.04 -6.04
N GLY A 179 -24.73 3.65 -4.90
CA GLY A 179 -23.40 3.60 -4.32
C GLY A 179 -22.38 4.46 -5.07
N ARG A 180 -22.83 5.48 -5.82
CA ARG A 180 -21.97 6.49 -6.42
C ARG A 180 -21.75 7.64 -5.45
N MET A 181 -20.52 8.14 -5.42
CA MET A 181 -20.19 9.28 -4.56
C MET A 181 -20.71 10.58 -5.18
N LYS A 182 -21.40 11.38 -4.38
CA LYS A 182 -21.96 12.68 -4.78
C LYS A 182 -20.84 13.71 -4.94
N PRO A 183 -21.02 14.76 -5.77
CA PRO A 183 -20.11 15.88 -5.82
C PRO A 183 -20.00 16.57 -4.45
N SER A 184 -18.82 16.60 -3.86
CA SER A 184 -18.55 17.25 -2.58
C SER A 184 -17.07 17.56 -2.41
N ALA A 185 -16.71 18.31 -1.36
CA ALA A 185 -15.32 18.53 -1.00
C ALA A 185 -14.57 17.22 -0.70
N PHE A 186 -15.29 16.19 -0.22
CA PHE A 186 -14.72 14.86 -0.03
C PHE A 186 -14.38 14.21 -1.36
N TYR A 187 -15.24 14.32 -2.38
CA TYR A 187 -14.96 13.80 -3.71
C TYR A 187 -13.74 14.48 -4.34
N ASN A 188 -13.66 15.81 -4.26
CA ASN A 188 -12.49 16.56 -4.74
C ASN A 188 -11.19 16.08 -4.07
N ARG A 189 -11.23 15.82 -2.75
CA ARG A 189 -10.08 15.26 -2.04
C ARG A 189 -9.71 13.87 -2.55
N VAL A 190 -10.67 13.01 -2.89
CA VAL A 190 -10.38 11.69 -3.48
C VAL A 190 -9.66 11.85 -4.81
N VAL A 191 -10.10 12.80 -5.64
CA VAL A 191 -9.43 13.12 -6.92
C VAL A 191 -7.98 13.56 -6.66
N ASP A 192 -7.73 14.49 -5.74
CA ASP A 192 -6.38 14.95 -5.40
C ASP A 192 -5.47 13.79 -4.96
N VAL A 193 -5.99 12.89 -4.12
CA VAL A 193 -5.22 11.74 -3.60
C VAL A 193 -4.87 10.75 -4.71
N MET A 194 -5.81 10.47 -5.63
CA MET A 194 -5.55 9.56 -6.76
C MET A 194 -4.59 10.19 -7.79
N GLU A 195 -4.72 11.49 -8.03
CA GLU A 195 -3.81 12.23 -8.90
C GLU A 195 -2.39 12.23 -8.33
N GLU A 196 -2.24 12.54 -7.04
CA GLU A 196 -0.95 12.50 -6.34
C GLU A 196 -0.35 11.08 -6.35
N LEU A 197 -1.16 10.04 -6.11
CA LEU A 197 -0.69 8.65 -6.18
C LEU A 197 -0.06 8.35 -7.53
N VAL A 198 -0.76 8.63 -8.64
CA VAL A 198 -0.25 8.35 -9.99
C VAL A 198 1.06 9.11 -10.26
N LYS A 199 1.14 10.39 -9.88
CA LYS A 199 2.36 11.20 -10.02
C LYS A 199 3.54 10.57 -9.27
N PHE A 200 3.34 10.19 -8.01
CA PHE A 200 4.38 9.53 -7.21
C PHE A 200 4.76 8.16 -7.78
N THR A 201 3.79 7.35 -8.22
CA THR A 201 4.08 6.03 -8.80
C THR A 201 4.94 6.16 -10.05
N LEU A 202 4.60 7.07 -10.96
CA LEU A 202 5.39 7.34 -12.16
C LEU A 202 6.79 7.87 -11.83
N LEU A 203 6.92 8.68 -10.79
CA LEU A 203 8.20 9.21 -10.34
C LEU A 203 9.11 8.09 -9.81
N THR A 204 8.58 7.14 -9.03
CA THR A 204 9.41 6.22 -8.24
C THR A 204 9.55 4.82 -8.83
N ARG A 205 8.59 4.32 -9.64
CA ARG A 205 8.54 2.90 -10.06
C ARG A 205 9.81 2.42 -10.76
N ASP A 206 10.35 3.22 -11.68
CA ASP A 206 11.53 2.86 -12.48
C ASP A 206 12.86 3.00 -11.71
N ARG A 207 12.80 3.54 -10.49
CA ARG A 207 13.94 3.83 -9.61
C ARG A 207 13.90 3.03 -8.31
N SER A 208 12.83 2.26 -8.09
CA SER A 208 12.59 1.56 -6.82
C SER A 208 13.79 0.70 -6.41
N ALA A 209 14.41 -0.02 -7.34
CA ALA A 209 15.58 -0.85 -7.06
C ALA A 209 16.73 -0.05 -6.42
N TYR A 210 17.06 1.11 -7.00
CA TYR A 210 18.10 2.01 -6.48
C TYR A 210 17.70 2.63 -5.14
N LEU A 211 16.45 3.10 -5.01
CA LEU A 211 15.92 3.66 -3.75
C LEU A 211 15.91 2.63 -2.60
N THR A 212 15.90 1.34 -2.93
CA THR A 212 15.88 0.25 -1.97
C THR A 212 17.24 -0.43 -1.76
N ASP A 213 18.28 0.02 -2.46
CA ASP A 213 19.65 -0.46 -2.28
C ASP A 213 20.26 0.19 -1.03
N ARG A 214 20.22 -0.55 0.09
CA ARG A 214 20.61 -0.03 1.40
C ARG A 214 22.04 -0.42 1.73
N TYR A 215 22.81 0.55 2.21
CA TYR A 215 24.16 0.35 2.77
C TYR A 215 24.22 -0.85 3.74
N SER A 216 23.29 -0.95 4.69
CA SER A 216 23.27 -2.07 5.66
C SER A 216 23.07 -3.45 5.01
N GLU A 217 22.39 -3.51 3.86
CA GLU A 217 22.18 -4.76 3.11
C GLU A 217 23.37 -5.08 2.19
N ARG A 218 24.24 -4.10 1.89
CA ARG A 218 25.49 -4.31 1.16
C ARG A 218 26.64 -4.74 2.09
N VAL A 219 26.76 -4.09 3.25
CA VAL A 219 27.78 -4.40 4.28
C VAL A 219 27.58 -5.78 4.89
N GLU A 220 26.33 -6.21 5.06
CA GLU A 220 26.01 -7.44 5.77
C GLU A 220 25.01 -8.27 4.97
N SER A 221 25.44 -9.45 4.56
CA SER A 221 24.58 -10.40 3.85
C SER A 221 23.43 -10.84 4.77
N VAL A 222 22.32 -11.26 4.15
CA VAL A 222 21.16 -11.79 4.88
C VAL A 222 21.56 -12.92 5.83
N GLU A 223 22.49 -13.79 5.44
CA GLU A 223 23.00 -14.87 6.28
C GLU A 223 23.80 -14.38 7.49
N GLN A 224 24.60 -13.32 7.32
CA GLN A 224 25.36 -12.71 8.41
C GLN A 224 24.42 -12.03 9.41
N VAL A 225 23.40 -11.31 8.92
CA VAL A 225 22.35 -10.73 9.77
C VAL A 225 21.64 -11.84 10.56
N HIS A 226 21.24 -12.94 9.90
CA HIS A 226 20.61 -14.07 10.57
C HIS A 226 21.51 -14.65 11.65
N LYS A 227 22.78 -14.93 11.35
CA LYS A 227 23.74 -15.44 12.34
C LYS A 227 23.86 -14.51 13.55
N ARG A 228 23.95 -13.19 13.36
CA ARG A 228 24.05 -12.21 14.46
C ARG A 228 22.80 -12.18 15.35
N VAL A 229 21.62 -12.17 14.75
CA VAL A 229 20.34 -12.02 15.47
C VAL A 229 19.88 -13.32 16.11
N SER A 230 20.30 -14.47 15.58
CA SER A 230 19.99 -15.81 16.10
C SER A 230 20.91 -16.29 17.23
N LEU A 231 21.91 -15.50 17.64
CA LEU A 231 22.75 -15.86 18.78
C LEU A 231 21.91 -15.87 20.08
N PRO A 232 22.04 -16.92 20.91
CA PRO A 232 21.34 -16.96 22.19
C PRO A 232 21.80 -15.77 23.04
N LYS A 233 20.84 -15.02 23.57
CA LYS A 233 21.11 -13.99 24.58
C LYS A 233 21.84 -14.67 25.75
N ILE A 234 23.03 -14.17 26.07
CA ILE A 234 23.74 -14.48 27.33
C ILE A 234 22.86 -14.01 28.49
#